data_AF-A0A7S2P4X2-F1
#
_entry.id   AF-A0A7S2P4X2-F1
#
_cell.length_a   1.000
_cell.length_b   1.000
_cell.length_c   1.000
_cell.angle_alpha   90.00
_cell.angle_beta   90.00
_cell.angle_gamma   90.00
#
_symmetry.space_group_name_H-M   'P 1'
#
loop_
_entity.id
_entity.type
_entity.pdbx_description
1 polymer ?
#
loop_
_entity_poly.entity_id
_entity_poly.type
_entity_poly.pdbx_seq_one_letter_code
_entity_poly.pdbx_strand_id
1 'polypeptide(L)'
;GICRRLRGLVQEAFQKHLYATAIFYADKLVSLSHCEVEDLYTLAECYFKNREHRRVLHLLRKHGDLVGTDGRLKLLAAQSLFECKDWDECLRYLEDNTCSDGIGDDAK
;
A
#
# COMPACT_ATOMS: atom_id res chain seq x y z
N GLY A 1 -3.28 -18.89 15.82
CA GLY A 1 -1.93 -18.72 15.26
C GLY A 1 -1.39 -17.34 15.58
N ILE A 2 -0.06 -17.20 15.56
CA ILE A 2 0.64 -15.94 15.87
C ILE A 2 0.15 -14.76 15.01
N CYS A 3 -0.09 -14.98 13.71
CA CYS A 3 -0.56 -13.94 12.77
C CYS A 3 -1.90 -13.34 13.18
N ARG A 4 -2.85 -14.16 13.67
CA ARG A 4 -4.15 -13.67 14.16
C ARG A 4 -4.00 -12.71 15.34
N ARG A 5 -3.08 -12.99 16.26
CA ARG A 5 -2.81 -12.12 17.42
C ARG A 5 -2.14 -10.82 16.97
N LEU A 6 -1.19 -10.91 16.04
CA LEU A 6 -0.54 -9.73 15.47
C LEU A 6 -1.54 -8.82 14.73
N ARG A 7 -2.46 -9.37 13.94
CA ARG A 7 -3.55 -8.59 13.30
C ARG A 7 -4.36 -7.80 14.32
N GLY A 8 -4.72 -8.43 15.45
CA GLY A 8 -5.41 -7.75 16.56
C GLY A 8 -4.59 -6.60 17.17
N LEU A 9 -3.29 -6.82 17.41
CA LEU A 9 -2.39 -5.78 17.96
C LEU A 9 -2.20 -4.61 16.98
N VAL A 10 -2.06 -4.89 15.68
CA VAL A 10 -1.97 -3.87 14.64
C VAL A 10 -3.25 -3.03 14.63
N GLN A 11 -4.42 -3.68 14.59
CA GLN A 11 -5.71 -3.01 14.58
C GLN A 11 -5.91 -2.12 15.82
N GLU A 12 -5.59 -2.63 17.01
CA GLU A 12 -5.72 -1.86 18.26
C GLU A 12 -4.79 -0.63 18.27
N ALA A 13 -3.52 -0.81 17.88
CA ALA A 13 -2.56 0.29 17.81
C ALA A 13 -2.98 1.33 16.76
N PHE A 14 -3.48 0.89 15.61
CA PHE A 14 -3.94 1.76 14.53
C PHE A 14 -5.15 2.60 14.95
N GLN A 15 -6.15 1.98 15.59
CA GLN A 15 -7.33 2.69 16.11
C GLN A 15 -6.98 3.73 17.18
N LYS A 16 -5.90 3.51 17.94
CA LYS A 16 -5.37 4.46 18.93
C LYS A 16 -4.40 5.49 18.33
N HIS A 17 -4.24 5.54 17.01
CA HIS A 17 -3.28 6.39 16.30
C HIS A 17 -1.81 6.18 16.70
N LEU A 18 -1.49 5.01 17.27
CA LEU A 18 -0.12 4.61 17.64
C LEU A 18 0.58 3.98 16.43
N TYR A 19 0.72 4.73 15.35
CA TYR A 19 1.15 4.18 14.06
C TYR A 19 2.56 3.57 14.09
N ALA A 20 3.51 4.15 14.82
CA ALA A 20 4.84 3.54 15.00
C ALA A 20 4.77 2.13 15.63
N THR A 21 3.89 1.94 16.62
CA THR A 21 3.63 0.64 17.24
C THR A 21 2.93 -0.31 16.28
N ALA A 22 1.94 0.19 15.52
CA ALA A 22 1.24 -0.59 14.50
C ALA A 22 2.21 -1.08 13.42
N ILE A 23 3.12 -0.23 12.95
CA ILE A 23 4.19 -0.55 12.00
C ILE A 23 5.04 -1.71 12.52
N PHE A 24 5.49 -1.65 13.79
CA PHE A 24 6.32 -2.70 14.36
C PHE A 24 5.63 -4.08 14.30
N TYR A 25 4.36 -4.16 14.69
CA TYR A 25 3.62 -5.41 14.63
C TYR A 25 3.30 -5.85 13.20
N ALA A 26 2.97 -4.90 12.31
CA ALA A 26 2.65 -5.18 10.91
C ALA A 26 3.87 -5.70 10.12
N ASP A 27 5.07 -5.18 10.38
CA ASP A 27 6.33 -5.66 9.78
C ASP A 27 6.58 -7.15 10.12
N LYS A 28 6.36 -7.52 11.38
CA LYS A 28 6.45 -8.91 11.83
C LYS A 28 5.34 -9.77 11.25
N LEU A 29 4.13 -9.23 11.14
CA LEU A 29 3.00 -9.93 10.55
C LEU A 29 3.27 -10.30 9.09
N VAL A 30 3.68 -9.34 8.24
CA VAL A 30 4.01 -9.57 6.82
C VAL A 30 5.10 -10.63 6.67
N SER A 31 6.12 -10.58 7.53
CA SER A 31 7.22 -11.55 7.53
C SER A 31 6.76 -12.97 7.87
N LEU A 32 5.76 -13.11 8.74
CA LEU A 32 5.25 -14.40 9.23
C LEU A 32 4.08 -14.95 8.39
N SER A 33 3.35 -14.10 7.66
CA SER A 33 2.27 -14.50 6.77
C SER A 33 2.73 -14.77 5.33
N HIS A 34 4.04 -14.75 5.07
CA HIS A 34 4.60 -14.91 3.73
C HIS A 34 4.09 -13.86 2.73
N CYS A 35 3.97 -12.60 3.20
CA CYS A 35 3.54 -11.46 2.37
C CYS A 35 2.14 -11.61 1.77
N GLU A 36 1.16 -12.09 2.56
CA GLU A 36 -0.26 -11.98 2.20
C GLU A 36 -0.64 -10.53 1.86
N VAL A 37 -1.40 -10.33 0.78
CA VAL A 37 -1.74 -8.99 0.24
C VAL A 37 -2.41 -8.09 1.29
N GLU A 38 -3.31 -8.64 2.11
CA GLU A 38 -3.98 -7.88 3.18
C GLU A 38 -3.01 -7.39 4.26
N ASP A 39 -2.04 -8.22 4.64
CA ASP A 39 -1.05 -7.85 5.66
C ASP A 39 -0.06 -6.83 5.08
N LEU A 40 0.30 -6.96 3.80
CA LEU A 40 1.13 -6.00 3.09
C LEU A 40 0.44 -4.64 2.97
N TYR A 41 -0.85 -4.63 2.58
CA TYR A 41 -1.67 -3.41 2.55
C TYR A 41 -1.71 -2.77 3.93
N THR A 42 -1.93 -3.56 4.98
CA THR A 42 -1.96 -3.06 6.36
C THR A 42 -0.65 -2.39 6.75
N LEU A 43 0.51 -2.98 6.44
CA LEU A 43 1.82 -2.36 6.72
C LEU A 43 2.01 -1.07 5.92
N ALA A 44 1.64 -1.08 4.63
CA ALA A 44 1.73 0.08 3.77
C ALA A 44 0.84 1.23 4.29
N GLU A 45 -0.39 0.92 4.71
CA GLU A 45 -1.31 1.90 5.29
C GLU A 45 -0.77 2.47 6.61
N CYS A 46 -0.16 1.64 7.45
CA CYS A 46 0.51 2.09 8.68
C CYS A 46 1.64 3.08 8.37
N TYR A 47 2.50 2.79 7.37
CA TYR A 47 3.52 3.73 6.91
C TYR A 47 2.92 5.05 6.40
N PHE A 48 1.86 4.95 5.60
CA PHE A 48 1.19 6.13 5.04
C PHE A 48 0.63 7.04 6.14
N LYS A 49 -0.08 6.47 7.13
CA LYS A 49 -0.63 7.23 8.26
C LYS A 49 0.45 7.81 9.15
N ASN A 50 1.61 7.16 9.26
CA ASN A 50 2.78 7.69 9.97
C ASN A 50 3.58 8.72 9.14
N ARG A 51 3.09 9.14 7.96
CA ARG A 51 3.76 10.08 7.05
C ARG A 51 5.11 9.57 6.48
N GLU A 52 5.29 8.26 6.42
CA GLU A 52 6.48 7.60 5.89
C GLU A 52 6.30 7.21 4.40
N HIS A 53 5.86 8.17 3.58
CA HIS A 53 5.45 7.93 2.18
C HIS A 53 6.52 7.26 1.31
N ARG A 54 7.80 7.60 1.50
CA ARG A 54 8.92 6.94 0.80
C ARG A 54 9.07 5.46 1.17
N ARG A 55 8.75 5.08 2.41
CA ARG A 55 8.77 3.68 2.85
C ARG A 55 7.59 2.90 2.28
N VAL A 56 6.43 3.53 2.08
CA VAL A 56 5.33 2.95 1.31
C VAL A 56 5.82 2.59 -0.09
N LEU A 57 6.39 3.55 -0.82
CA LEU A 57 6.86 3.34 -2.19
C LEU A 57 7.94 2.25 -2.27
N HIS A 58 8.90 2.25 -1.35
CA HIS A 58 9.92 1.22 -1.30
C HIS A 58 9.34 -0.18 -1.04
N LEU A 59 8.40 -0.30 -0.09
CA LEU A 59 7.72 -1.55 0.21
C LEU A 59 6.96 -2.06 -1.03
N LEU A 60 6.16 -1.21 -1.66
CA LEU A 60 5.33 -1.59 -2.80
C LEU A 60 6.18 -1.93 -4.05
N ARG A 61 7.27 -1.21 -4.30
CA ARG A 61 8.22 -1.56 -5.38
C ARG A 61 8.86 -2.93 -5.17
N LYS A 62 9.14 -3.33 -3.92
CA LYS A 62 9.69 -4.65 -3.60
C LYS A 62 8.69 -5.79 -3.85
N HIS A 63 7.39 -5.49 -3.83
CA HIS A 63 6.29 -6.44 -3.99
C HIS A 63 5.41 -6.09 -5.22
N GLY A 64 6.05 -5.66 -6.32
CA GLY A 64 5.36 -5.11 -7.48
C GLY A 64 4.38 -6.08 -8.17
N ASP A 65 4.65 -7.38 -8.06
CA ASP A 65 3.75 -8.45 -8.51
C ASP A 65 2.39 -8.40 -7.80
N LEU A 66 2.38 -8.16 -6.49
CA LEU A 66 1.15 -8.02 -5.70
C LEU A 66 0.45 -6.70 -5.98
N VAL A 67 1.20 -5.61 -6.14
CA VAL A 67 0.66 -4.29 -6.48
C VAL A 67 -0.09 -4.31 -7.82
N GLY A 68 0.38 -5.09 -8.80
CA GLY A 68 -0.30 -5.26 -10.08
C GLY A 68 -1.72 -5.81 -9.94
N THR A 69 -1.98 -6.61 -8.90
CA THR A 69 -3.25 -7.32 -8.68
C THR A 69 -4.23 -6.60 -7.76
N ASP A 70 -3.76 -5.77 -6.82
CA ASP A 70 -4.62 -5.08 -5.85
C ASP A 70 -4.67 -3.56 -6.11
N GLY A 71 -5.84 -3.07 -6.54
CA GLY A 71 -6.07 -1.66 -6.82
C GLY A 71 -5.88 -0.73 -5.60
N ARG A 72 -6.05 -1.23 -4.37
CA ARG A 72 -5.83 -0.45 -3.14
C ARG A 72 -4.35 -0.16 -2.95
N LEU A 73 -3.47 -1.13 -3.22
CA LEU A 73 -2.02 -0.93 -3.19
C LEU A 73 -1.58 0.08 -4.26
N LYS A 74 -2.18 0.01 -5.46
CA LYS A 74 -1.91 0.99 -6.52
C LYS A 74 -2.30 2.40 -6.11
N LEU A 75 -3.50 2.57 -5.56
CA LEU A 75 -3.97 3.86 -5.07
C LEU A 75 -3.05 4.41 -3.97
N LEU A 76 -2.62 3.56 -3.04
CA LEU A 76 -1.75 3.97 -1.95
C LEU A 76 -0.34 4.36 -2.44
N ALA A 77 0.17 3.71 -3.48
CA ALA A 77 1.40 4.11 -4.16
C ALA A 77 1.25 5.50 -4.80
N ALA A 78 0.18 5.73 -5.56
CA ALA A 78 -0.08 7.02 -6.19
C ALA A 78 -0.24 8.15 -5.16
N GLN A 79 -1.01 7.91 -4.09
CA GLN A 79 -1.12 8.86 -2.96
C GLN A 79 0.24 9.15 -2.32
N SER A 80 1.11 8.14 -2.21
CA SER A 80 2.45 8.33 -1.63
C SER A 80 3.38 9.13 -2.55
N LEU A 81 3.29 8.96 -3.87
CA LEU A 81 4.01 9.80 -4.85
C LEU A 81 3.53 11.26 -4.78
N PHE A 82 2.22 11.46 -4.71
CA PHE A 82 1.60 12.77 -4.55
C PHE A 82 2.11 13.47 -3.27
N GLU A 83 2.08 12.79 -2.12
CA GLU A 83 2.59 13.34 -0.85
C GLU A 83 4.11 13.61 -0.90
N CYS A 84 4.88 12.86 -1.71
CA CYS A 84 6.30 13.12 -1.95
C CYS A 84 6.57 14.30 -2.90
N LYS A 85 5.53 14.88 -3.52
CA LYS A 85 5.60 15.90 -4.56
C LYS A 85 6.32 15.45 -5.84
N ASP A 86 6.35 14.14 -6.08
CA ASP A 86 6.87 13.56 -7.32
C ASP A 86 5.73 13.44 -8.32
N TRP A 87 5.29 14.59 -8.84
CA TRP A 87 4.08 14.68 -9.66
C TRP A 87 4.25 13.97 -11.00
N ASP A 88 5.45 14.03 -11.59
CA ASP A 88 5.77 13.40 -12.87
C ASP A 88 5.77 11.87 -12.75
N GLU A 89 6.30 11.31 -11.66
CA GLU A 89 6.19 9.88 -11.40
C GLU A 89 4.74 9.49 -11.04
N CYS A 90 4.01 10.32 -10.28
CA CYS A 90 2.61 10.07 -9.96
C CYS A 90 1.71 9.98 -11.22
N LEU A 91 1.86 10.92 -12.15
CA LEU A 91 1.08 10.93 -13.39
C LEU A 91 1.37 9.71 -14.24
N ARG A 92 2.65 9.41 -14.50
CA ARG A 92 3.05 8.20 -15.23
C ARG A 92 2.50 6.93 -14.59
N TYR A 93 2.59 6.85 -13.26
CA TYR A 93 2.10 5.71 -12.50
C TYR A 93 0.57 5.52 -12.67
N LEU A 94 -0.20 6.60 -12.72
CA LEU A 94 -1.65 6.52 -12.95
C LEU A 94 -1.97 6.21 -14.41
N GLU A 95 -1.32 6.86 -15.36
CA GLU A 95 -1.52 6.65 -16.80
C GLU A 95 -1.30 5.18 -17.18
N ASP A 96 -0.19 4.59 -16.75
CA ASP A 96 0.14 3.16 -16.97
C ASP A 96 -0.91 2.20 -16.37
N ASN A 97 -1.69 2.66 -15.38
CA ASN A 97 -2.72 1.86 -14.71
C ASN A 97 -4.16 2.21 -15.12
N THR A 98 -4.37 3.17 -16.04
CA THR A 98 -5.70 3.60 -16.51
C THR A 98 -6.13 3.00 -17.86
N CYS A 99 -5.27 2.24 -18.55
CA CYS A 99 -5.56 1.73 -19.89
C CYS A 99 -6.42 0.45 -19.98
N SER A 100 -7.11 0.01 -18.92
CA SER A 100 -8.02 -1.15 -18.99
C SER A 100 -9.50 -0.80 -19.17
N ASP A 101 -9.88 0.48 -19.10
CA ASP A 101 -11.25 0.88 -19.42
C ASP A 101 -11.32 1.23 -20.90
N GLY A 102 -11.72 0.24 -21.69
CA GLY A 102 -12.10 0.40 -23.08
C GLY A 102 -13.25 1.39 -23.21
N ILE A 103 -12.92 2.67 -23.38
CA ILE A 103 -13.81 3.62 -24.03
C ILE A 103 -13.64 3.36 -25.52
N GLY A 104 -14.54 2.54 -26.06
CA GLY A 104 -14.74 2.44 -27.50
C GLY A 104 -15.24 3.78 -28.03
N ASP A 105 -14.31 4.63 -28.47
CA ASP A 105 -14.61 5.75 -29.34
C ASP A 105 -14.89 5.22 -30.76
N ASP A 106 -16.04 4.56 -30.93
CA ASP A 106 -16.62 4.34 -32.25
C ASP A 106 -17.35 5.61 -32.69
N ALA A 107 -16.58 6.55 -33.23
CA ALA A 107 -17.07 7.64 -34.06
C ALA A 107 -16.34 7.64 -35.40
N LYS A 108 -16.82 6.79 -36.32
CA LYS A 108 -16.90 7.10 -37.76
C LYS A 108 -17.76 6.10 -38.52
#